data_AF-A0A543AUM7-F1
#
_entry.id   AF-A0A543AUM7-F1
#
_cell.length_a   1.000
_cell.length_b   1.000
_cell.length_c   1.000
_cell.angle_alpha   90.00
_cell.angle_beta   90.00
_cell.angle_gamma   90.00
#
_symmetry.space_group_name_H-M   'P 1'
#
loop_
_entity.id
_entity.type
_entity.pdbx_description
1 polymer ?
#
loop_
_entity_poly.entity_id
_entity_poly.type
_entity_poly.pdbx_seq_one_letter_code
_entity_poly.pdbx_strand_id
1 'polypeptide(L)'
;MSPDSRPQRRFSTVRATDDDCSVRLLRRSQLEQLQHESRDHGLSARWSSIEALRAQVDESSPVFVCPVFRLGGPVVEPPAYRCHIWFLSAVTGQGSVSLFDIGVDTFTRLRRLEGDDMFQALTRLLLDSHGMTRID
;
A
#
# COMPACT_ATOMS: atom_id res chain seq x y z
N MET A 1 35.69 -25.80 9.00
CA MET A 1 34.32 -25.53 8.52
C MET A 1 33.35 -26.24 9.44
N SER A 2 32.53 -25.51 10.19
CA SER A 2 31.60 -26.11 11.15
C SER A 2 30.40 -26.76 10.41
N PRO A 3 29.89 -27.94 10.83
CA PRO A 3 28.93 -28.73 10.03
C PRO A 3 27.48 -28.22 10.07
N ASP A 4 27.21 -27.09 10.72
CA ASP A 4 25.87 -26.76 11.21
C ASP A 4 25.27 -25.46 10.64
N SER A 5 25.69 -25.05 9.45
CA SER A 5 25.10 -23.91 8.73
C SER A 5 23.92 -24.36 7.86
N ARG A 6 22.97 -25.12 8.44
CA ARG A 6 21.66 -25.27 7.81
C ARG A 6 20.86 -23.98 8.04
N PRO A 7 20.19 -23.41 7.02
CA PRO A 7 19.39 -22.21 7.22
C PRO A 7 18.32 -22.50 8.28
N GLN A 8 18.43 -21.84 9.43
CA GLN A 8 17.49 -21.97 10.52
C GLN A 8 16.15 -21.37 10.07
N ARG A 9 15.13 -22.23 9.92
CA ARG A 9 13.78 -21.77 9.57
C ARG A 9 13.22 -20.98 10.74
N ARG A 10 13.01 -19.67 10.54
CA ARG A 10 12.34 -18.78 11.48
C ARG A 10 10.88 -18.65 11.09
N PHE A 11 9.99 -18.65 12.07
CA PHE A 11 8.56 -18.39 11.89
C PHE A 11 8.16 -17.25 12.83
N SER A 12 7.15 -16.47 12.43
CA SER A 12 6.52 -15.44 13.25
C SER A 12 5.02 -15.63 13.23
N THR A 13 4.35 -15.33 14.34
CA THR A 13 2.90 -15.25 14.39
C THR A 13 2.46 -13.86 13.95
N VAL A 14 1.57 -13.78 12.96
CA VAL A 14 0.93 -12.53 12.56
C VAL A 14 -0.35 -12.34 13.38
N ARG A 15 -0.51 -11.18 14.01
CA ARG A 15 -1.73 -10.80 14.75
C ARG A 15 -2.56 -9.84 13.91
N ALA A 16 -3.87 -9.84 14.12
CA ALA A 16 -4.77 -8.89 13.44
C ALA A 16 -4.43 -7.42 13.73
N THR A 17 -3.74 -7.15 14.84
CA THR A 17 -3.27 -5.82 15.23
C THR A 17 -2.00 -5.39 14.50
N ASP A 18 -1.27 -6.32 13.86
CA ASP A 18 0.00 -6.04 13.20
C ASP A 18 -0.19 -5.13 11.99
N ASP A 19 0.83 -4.34 11.68
CA ASP A 19 0.78 -3.39 10.56
C ASP A 19 0.60 -4.10 9.21
N ASP A 20 1.04 -5.36 9.08
CA ASP A 20 0.80 -6.20 7.89
C ASP A 20 -0.68 -6.49 7.64
N CYS A 21 -1.53 -6.34 8.66
CA CYS A 21 -2.98 -6.52 8.57
C CYS A 21 -3.74 -5.18 8.60
N SER A 22 -3.06 -4.07 8.29
CA SER A 22 -3.65 -2.73 8.33
C SER A 22 -3.88 -2.14 6.93
N VAL A 23 -4.99 -1.42 6.78
CA VAL A 23 -5.23 -0.56 5.60
C VAL A 23 -4.95 0.88 6.00
N ARG A 24 -4.18 1.59 5.18
CA ARG A 24 -3.92 3.03 5.35
C ARG A 24 -4.71 3.83 4.34
N LEU A 25 -5.13 5.03 4.74
CA LEU A 25 -5.81 5.97 3.86
C LEU A 25 -4.93 7.19 3.58
N LEU A 26 -4.89 7.55 2.31
CA LEU A 26 -4.15 8.68 1.76
C LEU A 26 -5.07 9.52 0.86
N ARG A 27 -4.72 10.80 0.71
CA ARG A 27 -5.14 11.64 -0.41
C ARG A 27 -4.10 11.55 -1.53
N ARG A 28 -4.48 11.90 -2.76
CA ARG A 28 -3.56 11.97 -3.91
C ARG A 28 -2.30 12.79 -3.62
N SER A 29 -2.41 13.94 -2.94
CA SER A 29 -1.25 14.77 -2.58
C SER A 29 -0.25 14.04 -1.67
N GLN A 30 -0.73 13.18 -0.78
CA GLN A 30 0.16 12.35 0.06
C GLN A 30 0.80 11.23 -0.77
N LEU A 31 0.07 10.66 -1.75
CA LEU A 31 0.64 9.69 -2.69
C LEU A 31 1.74 10.32 -3.56
N GLU A 32 1.59 11.59 -3.97
CA GLU A 32 2.63 12.36 -4.65
C GLU A 32 3.88 12.53 -3.77
N GLN A 33 3.69 12.84 -2.49
CA GLN A 33 4.80 12.91 -1.53
C GLN A 33 5.50 11.55 -1.40
N LEU A 34 4.74 10.45 -1.27
CA LEU A 34 5.33 9.11 -1.21
C LEU A 34 6.12 8.79 -2.49
N GLN A 35 5.61 9.16 -3.66
CA GLN A 35 6.29 8.98 -4.93
C GLN A 35 7.63 9.73 -5.00
N HIS A 36 7.74 10.90 -4.37
CA HIS A 36 9.02 11.59 -4.19
C HIS A 36 9.93 10.85 -3.21
N GLU A 37 9.43 10.55 -2.00
CA GLU A 37 10.21 9.88 -0.96
C GLU A 37 10.74 8.52 -1.41
N SER A 38 9.96 7.74 -2.18
CA SER A 38 10.42 6.45 -2.69
C SER A 38 11.57 6.60 -3.67
N ARG A 39 11.62 7.66 -4.48
CA ARG A 39 12.76 7.90 -5.37
C ARG A 39 14.00 8.30 -4.61
N ASP A 40 13.85 9.19 -3.64
CA ASP A 40 14.97 9.70 -2.84
C ASP A 40 15.62 8.59 -2.01
N HIS A 41 14.82 7.61 -1.57
CA HIS A 41 15.30 6.43 -0.83
C HIS A 41 15.61 5.20 -1.71
N GLY A 42 15.57 5.33 -3.04
CA GLY A 42 15.87 4.23 -3.97
C GLY A 42 14.88 3.05 -3.92
N LEU A 43 13.66 3.27 -3.41
CA LEU A 43 12.56 2.32 -3.42
C LEU A 43 11.86 2.32 -4.79
N SER A 44 11.20 1.21 -5.12
CA SER A 44 10.50 1.08 -6.40
C SER A 44 9.30 2.04 -6.48
N ALA A 45 9.49 3.13 -7.21
CA ALA A 45 8.43 4.08 -7.53
C ALA A 45 7.55 3.51 -8.67
N ARG A 46 6.22 3.63 -8.53
CA ARG A 46 5.29 3.09 -9.54
C ARG A 46 5.23 3.91 -10.82
N TRP A 47 5.30 5.23 -10.68
CA TRP A 47 5.15 6.19 -11.78
C TRP A 47 6.49 6.75 -12.24
N SER A 48 6.58 7.10 -13.53
CA SER A 48 7.77 7.71 -14.14
C SER A 48 7.90 9.20 -13.83
N SER A 49 6.84 9.88 -13.39
CA SER A 49 6.87 11.23 -12.82
C SER A 49 5.64 11.51 -11.96
N ILE A 50 5.59 12.68 -11.31
CA ILE A 50 4.40 13.14 -10.61
C ILE A 50 3.27 13.44 -11.59
N GLU A 51 3.59 13.97 -12.77
CA GLU A 51 2.61 14.22 -13.84
C GLU A 51 1.97 12.91 -14.30
N ALA A 52 2.77 11.84 -14.45
CA ALA A 52 2.24 10.52 -14.79
C ALA A 52 1.32 9.95 -13.69
N LEU A 53 1.64 10.20 -12.42
CA LEU A 53 0.77 9.86 -11.29
C LEU A 53 -0.53 10.66 -11.38
N ARG A 54 -0.46 11.98 -11.55
CA ARG A 54 -1.63 12.87 -11.63
C ARG A 54 -2.53 12.56 -12.82
N ALA A 55 -1.94 12.12 -13.95
CA ALA A 55 -2.68 11.72 -15.13
C ALA A 55 -3.42 10.38 -14.95
N GLN A 56 -2.96 9.53 -14.03
CA GLN A 56 -3.55 8.22 -13.79
C GLN A 56 -4.49 8.20 -12.58
N VAL A 57 -4.21 8.96 -11.53
CA VAL A 57 -4.94 8.93 -10.27
C VAL A 57 -5.90 10.10 -10.22
N ASP A 58 -7.19 9.81 -10.10
CA ASP A 58 -8.23 10.83 -9.97
C ASP A 58 -7.97 11.73 -8.75
N GLU A 59 -8.24 13.02 -8.90
CA GLU A 59 -7.96 14.01 -7.86
C GLU A 59 -8.78 13.80 -6.58
N SER A 60 -10.03 13.37 -6.74
CA SER A 60 -10.94 13.09 -5.63
C SER A 60 -10.77 11.68 -5.05
N SER A 61 -9.93 10.85 -5.68
CA SER A 61 -9.75 9.47 -5.28
C SER A 61 -9.28 9.37 -3.81
N PRO A 62 -10.01 8.65 -2.95
CA PRO A 62 -9.37 8.07 -1.78
C PRO A 62 -8.31 7.08 -2.26
N VAL A 63 -7.15 7.08 -1.62
CA VAL A 63 -6.06 6.15 -1.94
C VAL A 63 -5.86 5.22 -0.76
N PHE A 64 -6.09 3.92 -0.97
CA PHE A 64 -5.93 2.91 0.07
C PHE A 64 -4.64 2.15 -0.11
N VAL A 65 -3.90 1.96 0.97
CA VAL A 65 -2.61 1.27 0.96
C VAL A 65 -2.67 0.07 1.88
N CYS A 66 -2.33 -1.10 1.34
CA CYS A 66 -2.32 -2.35 2.09
C CYS A 66 -0.98 -3.06 1.89
N PRO A 67 -0.23 -3.41 2.94
CA PRO A 67 0.98 -4.19 2.83
C PRO A 67 0.72 -5.57 2.23
N VAL A 68 1.64 -6.02 1.39
CA VAL A 68 1.64 -7.39 0.83
C VAL A 68 2.87 -8.14 1.27
N PHE A 69 4.04 -7.48 1.19
CA PHE A 69 5.31 -8.07 1.59
C PHE A 69 6.14 -7.08 2.39
N ARG A 70 6.92 -7.62 3.32
CA ARG A 70 8.04 -6.92 3.94
C ARG A 70 9.25 -7.05 3.01
N LEU A 71 9.79 -5.94 2.54
CA LEU A 71 11.00 -5.90 1.71
C LEU A 71 12.22 -5.91 2.63
N GLY A 72 12.99 -6.99 2.60
CA GLY A 72 14.19 -7.15 3.43
C GLY A 72 14.72 -8.57 3.44
N GLY A 73 15.90 -8.75 4.05
CA GLY A 73 16.49 -10.05 4.37
C GLY A 73 16.02 -10.57 5.75
N PRO A 74 16.70 -11.53 6.38
CA PRO A 74 16.35 -12.12 7.69
C PRO A 74 16.52 -11.16 8.89
N VAL A 75 16.52 -9.85 8.63
CA VAL A 75 16.64 -8.77 9.61
C VAL A 75 15.35 -8.67 10.42
N VAL A 76 15.47 -8.25 11.69
CA VAL A 76 14.36 -8.15 12.65
C VAL A 76 13.29 -7.14 12.18
N GLU A 77 13.68 -6.09 11.46
CA GLU A 77 12.78 -5.10 10.88
C GLU A 77 13.07 -4.92 9.39
N PRO A 78 12.04 -4.97 8.52
CA PRO A 78 12.22 -4.71 7.11
C PRO A 78 12.44 -3.20 6.87
N PRO A 79 13.30 -2.79 5.94
CA PRO A 79 13.43 -1.38 5.58
C PRO A 79 12.17 -0.79 4.91
N ALA A 80 11.35 -1.62 4.26
CA ALA A 80 10.16 -1.16 3.55
C ALA A 80 9.07 -2.22 3.45
N TYR A 81 7.86 -1.80 3.13
CA TYR A 81 6.76 -2.64 2.69
C TYR A 81 6.56 -2.50 1.18
N ARG A 82 6.30 -3.62 0.50
CA ARG A 82 5.63 -3.62 -0.79
C ARG A 82 4.14 -3.62 -0.56
N CYS A 83 3.47 -2.59 -1.03
CA CYS A 83 2.05 -2.36 -0.80
C CYS A 83 1.25 -2.44 -2.09
N HIS A 84 0.00 -2.90 -1.99
CA HIS A 84 -1.03 -2.55 -2.95
C HIS A 84 -1.50 -1.13 -2.66
N ILE A 85 -1.55 -0.31 -3.69
CA ILE A 85 -2.18 1.01 -3.68
C ILE A 85 -3.41 0.93 -4.58
N TRP A 86 -4.57 1.19 -3.99
CA TRP A 86 -5.86 1.20 -4.66
C TRP A 86 -6.39 2.62 -4.77
N PHE A 87 -6.87 2.98 -5.95
CA PHE A 87 -7.30 4.33 -6.28
C PHE A 87 -8.29 4.31 -7.46
N LEU A 88 -9.02 5.40 -7.68
CA LEU A 88 -9.83 5.62 -8.87
C LEU A 88 -8.97 6.17 -10.00
N SER A 89 -9.07 5.54 -11.17
CA SER A 89 -8.36 5.96 -12.37
C SER A 89 -8.96 7.23 -12.95
N ALA A 90 -8.15 8.26 -13.17
CA ALA A 90 -8.57 9.47 -13.89
C ALA A 90 -8.89 9.18 -15.36
N VAL A 91 -8.38 8.08 -15.92
CA VAL A 91 -8.54 7.72 -17.34
C VAL A 91 -9.84 6.95 -17.58
N THR A 92 -10.16 6.02 -16.70
CA THR A 92 -11.29 5.10 -16.88
C THR A 92 -12.45 5.37 -15.94
N GLY A 93 -12.25 6.18 -14.89
CA GLY A 93 -13.22 6.38 -13.81
C GLY A 93 -13.42 5.15 -12.92
N GLN A 94 -12.69 4.06 -13.17
CA GLN A 94 -12.81 2.80 -12.43
C GLN A 94 -11.71 2.66 -11.38
N GLY A 95 -12.01 1.93 -10.32
CA GLY A 95 -11.00 1.50 -9.36
C GLY A 95 -9.87 0.72 -10.03
N SER A 96 -8.64 1.02 -9.62
CA SER A 96 -7.38 0.51 -10.13
C SER A 96 -6.45 0.17 -8.99
N VAL A 97 -5.53 -0.76 -9.22
CA VAL A 97 -4.52 -1.19 -8.25
C VAL A 97 -3.11 -1.09 -8.84
N SER A 98 -2.14 -0.77 -8.00
CA SER A 98 -0.72 -0.79 -8.36
C SER A 98 0.14 -1.24 -7.20
N LEU A 99 1.32 -1.78 -7.51
CA LEU A 99 2.35 -2.08 -6.51
C LEU A 99 3.22 -0.85 -6.28
N PHE A 100 3.57 -0.61 -5.02
CA PHE A 100 4.38 0.51 -4.61
C PHE A 100 5.16 0.17 -3.33
N ASP A 101 6.43 0.56 -3.27
CA ASP A 101 7.27 0.30 -2.11
C ASP A 101 7.32 1.53 -1.18
N ILE A 102 7.02 1.35 0.11
CA ILE A 102 6.94 2.41 1.13
C ILE A 102 7.85 2.06 2.30
N GLY A 103 8.71 2.99 2.74
CA GLY A 103 9.52 2.80 3.95
C GLY A 103 8.67 2.57 5.20
N VAL A 104 9.12 1.72 6.14
CA VAL A 104 8.33 1.37 7.33
C VAL A 104 7.96 2.59 8.18
N ASP A 105 8.90 3.50 8.43
CA ASP A 105 8.64 4.73 9.19
C ASP A 105 7.59 5.61 8.53
N THR A 106 7.60 5.69 7.20
CA THR A 106 6.60 6.45 6.47
C THR A 106 5.25 5.74 6.53
N PHE A 107 5.22 4.41 6.37
CA PHE A 107 3.99 3.62 6.42
C PHE A 107 3.28 3.72 7.78
N THR A 108 4.02 3.62 8.89
CA THR A 108 3.44 3.66 10.25
C THR A 108 2.81 5.01 10.59
N ARG A 109 3.30 6.11 9.99
CA ARG A 109 2.74 7.46 10.13
C ARG A 109 1.45 7.69 9.34
N LEU A 110 1.11 6.81 8.39
CA LEU A 110 -0.10 6.95 7.61
C LEU A 110 -1.34 6.63 8.45
N ARG A 111 -2.44 7.33 8.17
CA ARG A 111 -3.72 7.12 8.88
C ARG A 111 -4.16 5.67 8.71
N ARG A 112 -4.15 4.91 9.81
CA ARG A 112 -4.72 3.57 9.90
C ARG A 112 -6.25 3.65 9.84
N LEU A 113 -6.85 2.78 9.05
CA LEU A 113 -8.28 2.50 9.12
C LEU A 113 -8.50 1.33 10.07
N GLU A 114 -9.53 1.45 10.92
CA GLU A 114 -9.86 0.44 11.92
C GLU A 114 -11.37 0.17 11.91
N GLY A 115 -11.77 -1.05 12.26
CA GLY A 115 -13.19 -1.44 12.42
C GLY A 115 -14.06 -1.10 11.21
N ASP A 116 -15.17 -0.41 11.45
CA ASP A 116 -16.16 -0.06 10.44
C ASP A 116 -15.64 0.91 9.38
N ASP A 117 -14.68 1.78 9.71
CA ASP A 117 -14.05 2.69 8.74
C ASP A 117 -13.33 1.90 7.65
N MET A 118 -12.64 0.82 8.03
CA MET A 118 -11.95 -0.07 7.10
C MET A 118 -12.95 -0.83 6.22
N PHE A 119 -14.03 -1.33 6.81
CA PHE A 119 -15.08 -2.04 6.07
C PHE A 119 -15.72 -1.12 5.03
N GLN A 120 -16.19 0.07 5.43
CA GLN A 120 -16.82 1.03 4.53
C GLN A 120 -15.87 1.49 3.40
N ALA A 121 -14.59 1.71 3.74
CA ALA A 121 -13.54 2.05 2.77
C ALA A 121 -13.36 0.97 1.71
N LEU A 122 -13.16 -0.28 2.12
CA LEU A 122 -12.98 -1.41 1.21
C LEU A 122 -14.23 -1.67 0.39
N THR A 123 -15.42 -1.54 0.98
CA THR A 123 -16.70 -1.68 0.26
C THR A 123 -16.85 -0.62 -0.82
N ARG A 124 -16.57 0.66 -0.54
CA ARG A 124 -16.61 1.73 -1.55
C ARG A 124 -15.65 1.43 -2.70
N LEU A 125 -14.41 1.08 -2.38
CA LEU A 125 -13.42 0.72 -3.39
C LEU A 125 -13.87 -0.47 -4.25
N LEU A 126 -14.42 -1.53 -3.65
CA LEU A 126 -14.95 -2.70 -4.37
C LEU A 126 -16.13 -2.34 -5.27
N LEU A 127 -17.06 -1.53 -4.77
CA LEU A 127 -18.22 -1.06 -5.52
C LEU A 127 -17.81 -0.17 -6.70
N ASP A 128 -16.91 0.79 -6.45
CA ASP A 128 -16.43 1.75 -7.45
C ASP A 128 -15.49 1.09 -8.49
N SER A 129 -14.79 0.02 -8.13
CA SER A 129 -13.96 -0.74 -9.07
C SER A 129 -14.73 -1.66 -10.01
N HIS A 130 -15.95 -2.05 -9.64
CA HIS A 130 -16.72 -3.06 -10.39
C HIS A 130 -17.98 -2.49 -11.06
N GLY A 131 -18.19 -1.16 -11.05
CA GLY A 131 -19.36 -0.53 -11.67
C GLY A 131 -20.68 -1.12 -11.16
N MET A 132 -20.72 -1.52 -9.88
CA MET A 132 -21.89 -2.19 -9.31
C MET A 132 -22.99 -1.17 -9.03
N THR A 133 -24.13 -1.34 -9.70
CA THR A 133 -25.35 -0.57 -9.42
C THR A 133 -25.97 -1.06 -8.11
N ARG A 134 -26.39 -0.11 -7.27
CA ARG A 134 -27.14 -0.39 -6.04
C ARG A 134 -28.46 -1.08 -6.42
N ILE A 135 -28.73 -2.23 -5.81
CA ILE A 135 -30.06 -2.85 -5.85
C ILE A 135 -30.84 -2.25 -4.68
N ASP A 136 -31.89 -1.49 -4.99
CA ASP A 136 -32.87 -1.01 -4.01
C ASP A 136 -33.80 -2.13 -3.54
#